data_AF-A0A6G1RSF8-F1
#
_entry.id   AF-A0A6G1RSF8-F1
#
_cell.length_a   1.000
_cell.length_b   1.000
_cell.length_c   1.000
_cell.angle_alpha   90.00
_cell.angle_beta   90.00
_cell.angle_gamma   90.00
#
_symmetry.space_group_name_H-M   'P 1'
#
loop_
_entity.id
_entity.type
_entity.pdbx_description
1 polymer ?
#
loop_
_entity_poly.entity_id
_entity_poly.type
_entity_poly.pdbx_seq_one_letter_code
_entity_poly.pdbx_strand_id
1 'polypeptide(L)'
;FEDCITAAAIIESAVQLLRTCLSSMPPVEKNPASLARHEHFVWVSKWVDYSNKYGFGYQLSNRSIGVLFNNGTHMMLSPNHRTVHYNPTNSKHLVFSVTTIPEQLQGQMSVLRYFASYMEQHLMKGGDLPSIDDLGQPALLLLQWVKTDQALLMLFSNGTLQVNFYNDHTKVIISKPDRSCLVTYINRERNSYTYKLCSIQELGCSPELHHRL
;
A
#
# COMPACT_ATOMS: atom_id res chain seq x y z
N PHE A 1 9.98 8.15 25.13
CA PHE A 1 8.80 8.71 24.47
C PHE A 1 9.09 8.64 22.97
N GLU A 2 8.78 7.50 22.35
CA GLU A 2 8.91 7.36 20.90
C GLU A 2 7.78 8.15 20.25
N ASP A 3 8.12 9.08 19.38
CA ASP A 3 7.20 9.85 18.56
C ASP A 3 6.36 8.90 17.71
N CYS A 4 5.18 8.54 18.21
CA CYS A 4 4.20 7.81 17.44
C CYS A 4 3.64 8.80 16.41
N ILE A 5 4.30 8.87 15.25
CA ILE A 5 3.81 9.63 14.10
C ILE A 5 2.40 9.11 13.82
N THR A 6 1.40 9.96 14.07
CA THR A 6 0.00 9.58 13.90
C THR A 6 -0.30 9.44 12.41
N ALA A 7 -1.27 8.59 12.05
CA ALA A 7 -1.74 8.49 10.67
C ALA A 7 -2.11 9.88 10.09
N ALA A 8 -2.68 10.76 10.92
CA ALA A 8 -2.97 12.14 10.56
C ALA A 8 -1.72 12.93 10.13
N ALA A 9 -0.63 12.87 10.89
CA ALA A 9 0.62 13.55 10.54
C ALA A 9 1.24 13.01 9.24
N ILE A 10 1.14 11.70 9.00
CA ILE A 10 1.58 11.09 7.74
C ILE A 10 0.75 11.61 6.56
N ILE A 11 -0.57 11.67 6.71
CA ILE A 11 -1.50 12.19 5.69
C ILE A 11 -1.19 13.66 5.40
N GLU A 12 -1.09 14.49 6.43
CA GLU A 12 -0.79 15.93 6.28
C GLU A 12 0.52 16.14 5.55
N SER A 13 1.57 15.38 5.91
CA SER A 13 2.86 15.44 5.21
C SER A 13 2.76 15.04 3.74
N ALA A 14 2.03 13.96 3.42
CA ALA A 14 1.83 13.51 2.04
C ALA A 14 1.02 14.51 1.21
N VAL A 15 -0.07 15.05 1.77
CA VAL A 15 -0.93 16.04 1.13
C VAL A 15 -0.17 17.35 0.87
N GLN A 16 0.60 17.82 1.85
CA GLN A 16 1.37 19.05 1.68
C GLN A 16 2.41 18.92 0.57
N LEU A 17 3.12 17.79 0.53
CA LEU A 17 4.14 17.52 -0.47
C LEU A 17 3.55 17.37 -1.88
N LEU A 18 2.39 16.72 -2.03
CA LEU A 18 1.67 16.68 -3.31
C LEU A 18 1.18 18.06 -3.75
N ARG A 19 0.57 18.83 -2.84
CA ARG A 19 0.10 20.20 -3.15
C ARG A 19 1.23 21.09 -3.64
N THR A 20 2.39 21.05 -2.97
CA THR A 20 3.57 21.80 -3.40
C THR A 20 4.02 21.37 -4.80
N CYS A 21 4.12 20.06 -5.06
CA CYS A 21 4.45 19.54 -6.40
C CYS A 21 3.47 20.05 -7.46
N LEU A 22 2.17 19.86 -7.23
CA LEU A 22 1.11 20.23 -8.18
C LEU A 22 1.08 21.74 -8.47
N SER A 23 1.37 22.57 -7.46
CA SER A 23 1.36 24.03 -7.61
C SER A 23 2.55 24.60 -8.38
N SER A 24 3.67 23.88 -8.41
CA SER A 24 4.93 24.37 -8.99
C SER A 24 5.26 23.76 -10.35
N MET A 25 4.62 22.66 -10.72
CA MET A 25 4.98 21.94 -11.94
C MET A 25 4.49 22.64 -13.22
N PRO A 26 5.32 22.67 -14.28
CA PRO A 26 4.93 23.27 -15.55
C PRO A 26 3.90 22.39 -16.30
N PRO A 27 3.02 22.99 -17.13
CA PRO A 27 2.12 22.24 -17.99
C PRO A 27 2.89 21.58 -19.14
N VAL A 28 2.77 20.26 -19.28
CA VAL A 28 3.41 19.49 -20.36
C VAL A 28 2.52 18.33 -20.81
N GLU A 29 2.74 17.83 -22.02
CA GLU A 29 1.93 16.75 -22.61
C GLU A 29 2.45 15.35 -22.28
N LYS A 30 3.70 15.24 -21.78
CA LYS A 30 4.39 13.94 -21.60
C LYS A 30 4.92 13.81 -20.19
N ASN A 31 4.92 12.57 -19.69
CA ASN A 31 5.61 12.24 -18.44
C ASN A 31 7.14 12.39 -18.61
N PRO A 32 7.87 12.73 -17.53
CA PRO A 32 9.32 12.74 -17.56
C PRO A 32 9.87 11.32 -17.77
N ALA A 33 11.17 11.20 -18.00
CA ALA A 33 11.79 9.87 -18.07
C ALA A 33 11.57 9.11 -16.76
N SER A 34 10.98 7.91 -16.84
CA SER A 34 10.85 7.03 -15.69
C SER A 34 12.21 6.51 -15.26
N LEU A 35 12.33 6.13 -13.98
CA LEU A 35 13.51 5.46 -13.48
C LEU A 35 13.73 4.16 -14.27
N ALA A 36 14.97 3.95 -14.73
CA ALA A 36 15.35 2.77 -15.51
C ALA A 36 15.35 1.47 -14.69
N ARG A 37 15.43 1.59 -13.36
CA ARG A 37 15.32 0.47 -12.42
C ARG A 37 14.15 0.75 -11.50
N HIS A 38 13.35 -0.29 -11.24
CA HIS A 38 12.33 -0.22 -10.22
C HIS A 38 13.01 -0.10 -8.85
N GLU A 39 12.70 0.98 -8.14
CA GLU A 39 13.10 1.15 -6.75
C GLU A 39 12.39 0.10 -5.88
N HIS A 40 13.09 -0.41 -4.88
CA HIS A 40 12.58 -1.49 -4.04
C HIS A 40 11.56 -0.94 -3.03
N PHE A 41 10.27 -1.06 -3.33
CA PHE A 41 9.19 -0.75 -2.37
C PHE A 41 8.06 -1.77 -2.42
N VAL A 42 7.40 -1.94 -1.29
CA VAL A 42 6.26 -2.85 -1.12
C VAL A 42 4.96 -2.11 -1.40
N TRP A 43 4.06 -2.72 -2.18
CA TRP A 43 2.76 -2.14 -2.58
C TRP A 43 1.64 -3.18 -2.54
N VAL A 44 0.39 -2.73 -2.56
CA VAL A 44 -0.80 -3.59 -2.53
C VAL A 44 -1.09 -4.15 -3.91
N SER A 45 -0.80 -5.43 -4.08
CA SER A 45 -1.01 -6.17 -5.32
C SER A 45 -2.44 -6.64 -5.52
N LYS A 46 -3.14 -6.95 -4.41
CA LYS A 46 -4.54 -7.40 -4.37
C LYS A 46 -5.21 -6.91 -3.10
N TRP A 47 -6.52 -6.71 -3.13
CA TRP A 47 -7.29 -6.28 -1.98
C TRP A 47 -8.72 -6.81 -2.06
N VAL A 48 -9.36 -6.93 -0.89
CA VAL A 48 -10.73 -7.39 -0.72
C VAL A 48 -11.37 -6.58 0.40
N ASP A 49 -12.41 -5.84 0.07
CA ASP A 49 -13.26 -5.17 1.06
C ASP A 49 -14.36 -6.15 1.51
N TYR A 50 -14.25 -6.63 2.75
CA TYR A 50 -15.30 -7.40 3.41
C TYR A 50 -15.68 -6.78 4.76
N SER A 51 -15.70 -5.45 4.79
CA SER A 51 -15.91 -4.63 5.99
C SER A 51 -17.33 -4.76 6.57
N ASN A 52 -18.31 -5.22 5.81
CA ASN A 52 -19.64 -5.54 6.35
C ASN A 52 -19.63 -6.70 7.36
N LYS A 53 -18.58 -7.53 7.40
CA LYS A 53 -18.49 -8.68 8.31
C LYS A 53 -17.18 -8.76 9.10
N TYR A 54 -16.05 -8.60 8.44
CA TYR A 54 -14.74 -8.90 9.05
C TYR A 54 -13.80 -7.69 9.05
N GLY A 55 -13.66 -7.03 7.90
CA GLY A 55 -12.67 -5.99 7.70
C GLY A 55 -12.14 -5.96 6.27
N PHE A 56 -10.97 -5.35 6.13
CA PHE A 56 -10.32 -5.12 4.85
C PHE A 56 -9.06 -5.98 4.71
N GLY A 57 -9.06 -6.88 3.72
CA GLY A 57 -7.94 -7.76 3.42
C GLY A 57 -7.10 -7.24 2.25
N TYR A 58 -5.79 -7.45 2.31
CA TYR A 58 -4.87 -7.04 1.26
C TYR A 58 -3.68 -8.00 1.14
N GLN A 59 -3.15 -8.11 -0.07
CA GLN A 59 -1.92 -8.84 -0.37
C GLN A 59 -0.88 -7.88 -0.92
N LEU A 60 0.30 -7.88 -0.30
CA LEU A 60 1.43 -7.06 -0.68
C LEU A 60 2.26 -7.70 -1.81
N SER A 61 3.08 -6.91 -2.47
CA SER A 61 3.96 -7.34 -3.58
C SER A 61 5.00 -8.37 -3.15
N ASN A 62 5.37 -8.39 -1.86
CA ASN A 62 6.22 -9.41 -1.24
C ASN A 62 5.45 -10.68 -0.81
N ARG A 63 4.19 -10.83 -1.23
CA ARG A 63 3.29 -11.95 -0.91
C ARG A 63 2.82 -12.03 0.54
N SER A 64 3.21 -11.09 1.42
CA SER A 64 2.56 -10.97 2.73
C SER A 64 1.09 -10.64 2.57
N ILE A 65 0.26 -11.19 3.46
CA ILE A 65 -1.20 -11.02 3.43
C ILE A 65 -1.64 -10.41 4.74
N GLY A 66 -2.33 -9.27 4.70
CA GLY A 66 -2.79 -8.54 5.87
C GLY A 66 -4.31 -8.40 5.91
N VAL A 67 -4.85 -8.29 7.12
CA VAL A 67 -6.25 -7.92 7.38
C VAL A 67 -6.27 -6.83 8.44
N LEU A 68 -6.92 -5.71 8.11
CA LEU A 68 -7.35 -4.71 9.08
C LEU A 68 -8.79 -5.02 9.47
N PHE A 69 -9.00 -5.48 10.71
CA PHE A 69 -10.30 -5.87 11.21
C PHE A 69 -11.15 -4.65 11.59
N ASN A 70 -12.47 -4.81 11.58
CA ASN A 70 -13.42 -3.75 11.95
C ASN A 70 -13.23 -3.23 13.38
N ASN A 71 -12.68 -4.05 14.27
CA ASN A 71 -12.37 -3.66 15.65
C ASN A 71 -11.05 -2.87 15.78
N GLY A 72 -10.41 -2.51 14.67
CA GLY A 72 -9.17 -1.74 14.62
C GLY A 72 -7.89 -2.56 14.82
N THR A 73 -7.99 -3.86 15.12
CA THR A 73 -6.83 -4.74 15.21
C THR A 73 -6.33 -5.11 13.81
N HIS A 74 -5.04 -5.40 13.69
CA HIS A 74 -4.41 -5.76 12.43
C HIS A 74 -3.65 -7.08 12.57
N MET A 75 -3.75 -7.94 11.55
CA MET A 75 -3.02 -9.20 11.50
C MET A 75 -2.43 -9.41 10.12
N MET A 76 -1.17 -9.84 10.06
CA MET A 76 -0.47 -10.11 8.82
C MET A 76 0.23 -11.46 8.86
N LEU A 77 0.03 -12.24 7.80
CA LEU A 77 0.75 -13.47 7.50
C LEU A 77 2.00 -13.13 6.68
N SER A 78 3.14 -13.65 7.12
CA SER A 78 4.42 -13.53 6.40
C SER A 78 4.39 -14.28 5.06
N PRO A 79 5.28 -13.96 4.10
CA PRO A 79 5.28 -14.56 2.76
C PRO A 79 5.45 -16.08 2.75
N ASN A 80 6.15 -16.63 3.74
CA ASN A 80 6.35 -18.07 3.91
C ASN A 80 5.19 -18.78 4.64
N HIS A 81 4.18 -18.04 5.06
CA HIS A 81 3.00 -18.52 5.79
C HIS A 81 3.35 -19.21 7.13
N ARG A 82 4.49 -18.86 7.74
CA ARG A 82 4.95 -19.44 9.02
C ARG A 82 4.81 -18.50 10.21
N THR A 83 4.82 -17.19 9.96
CA THR A 83 4.84 -16.17 11.00
C THR A 83 3.63 -15.26 10.86
N VAL A 84 3.03 -14.91 11.98
CA VAL A 84 1.94 -13.94 12.06
C VAL A 84 2.36 -12.75 12.90
N HIS A 85 2.24 -11.58 12.30
CA HIS A 85 2.37 -10.29 12.96
C HIS A 85 0.98 -9.83 13.39
N TYR A 86 0.80 -9.47 14.65
CA TYR A 86 -0.47 -9.05 15.20
C TYR A 86 -0.34 -7.77 16.00
N ASN A 87 -1.16 -6.79 15.63
CA ASN A 87 -1.17 -5.46 16.23
C ASN A 87 -2.56 -5.17 16.79
N PRO A 88 -2.76 -5.32 18.10
CA PRO A 88 -4.04 -5.00 18.73
C PRO A 88 -4.28 -3.49 18.81
N THR A 89 -3.21 -2.69 18.84
CA THR A 89 -3.21 -1.22 18.87
C THR A 89 -2.02 -0.70 18.05
N ASN A 90 -2.05 0.57 17.64
CA ASN A 90 -0.96 1.20 16.88
C ASN A 90 0.40 1.25 17.61
N SER A 91 0.44 0.88 18.89
CA SER A 91 1.64 0.92 19.75
C SER A 91 2.15 -0.46 20.18
N LYS A 92 1.45 -1.55 19.83
CA LYS A 92 1.84 -2.91 20.20
C LYS A 92 1.98 -3.77 18.97
N HIS A 93 3.11 -4.44 18.85
CA HIS A 93 3.40 -5.39 17.78
C HIS A 93 3.84 -6.72 18.40
N LEU A 94 3.05 -7.77 18.14
CA LEU A 94 3.28 -9.12 18.62
C LEU A 94 3.57 -10.03 17.43
N VAL A 95 4.49 -10.99 17.62
CA VAL A 95 4.87 -11.94 16.59
C VAL A 95 4.65 -13.35 17.12
N PHE A 96 3.95 -14.16 16.33
CA PHE A 96 3.64 -15.55 16.65
C PHE A 96 4.08 -16.47 15.52
N SER A 97 4.48 -17.70 15.85
CA SER A 97 4.43 -18.78 14.87
C SER A 97 2.96 -19.12 14.58
N VAL A 98 2.64 -19.46 13.34
CA VAL A 98 1.30 -19.94 12.95
C VAL A 98 0.88 -21.16 13.79
N THR A 99 1.82 -21.97 14.26
CA THR A 99 1.57 -23.15 15.10
C THR A 99 1.34 -22.82 16.57
N THR A 100 1.68 -21.61 17.02
CA THR A 100 1.64 -21.22 18.44
C THR A 100 0.76 -19.99 18.67
N ILE A 101 -0.26 -19.79 17.82
CA ILE A 101 -1.18 -18.66 17.96
C ILE A 101 -2.09 -18.89 19.18
N PRO A 102 -2.21 -17.90 20.08
CA PRO A 102 -3.13 -17.95 21.22
C PRO A 102 -4.56 -18.29 20.82
N GLU A 103 -5.26 -19.06 21.64
CA GLU A 103 -6.63 -19.51 21.36
C GLU A 103 -7.58 -18.35 21.07
N GLN A 104 -7.41 -17.22 21.77
CA GLN A 104 -8.20 -16.00 21.60
C GLN A 104 -8.07 -15.38 20.20
N LEU A 105 -6.97 -15.65 19.49
CA LEU A 105 -6.71 -15.12 18.14
C LEU A 105 -7.08 -16.10 17.02
N GLN A 106 -7.53 -17.32 17.33
CA GLN A 106 -7.83 -18.35 16.33
C GLN A 106 -8.97 -17.94 15.38
N GLY A 107 -9.96 -17.20 15.87
CA GLY A 107 -11.04 -16.65 15.04
C GLY A 107 -10.51 -15.68 13.98
N GLN A 108 -9.67 -14.72 14.39
CA GLN A 108 -9.03 -13.77 13.48
C GLN A 108 -8.06 -14.47 12.52
N MET A 109 -7.31 -15.46 12.99
CA MET A 109 -6.44 -16.27 12.14
C MET A 109 -7.23 -17.02 11.06
N SER A 110 -8.41 -17.55 11.38
CA SER A 110 -9.27 -18.23 10.41
C SER A 110 -9.76 -17.27 9.32
N VAL A 111 -10.11 -16.05 9.69
CA VAL A 111 -10.46 -14.98 8.74
C VAL A 111 -9.27 -14.60 7.86
N LEU A 112 -8.07 -14.47 8.42
CA LEU A 112 -6.85 -14.19 7.66
C LEU A 112 -6.59 -15.29 6.61
N ARG A 113 -6.71 -16.57 6.99
CA ARG A 113 -6.59 -17.70 6.04
C ARG A 113 -7.65 -17.68 4.95
N TYR A 114 -8.88 -17.28 5.29
CA TYR A 114 -9.96 -17.12 4.33
C TYR A 114 -9.62 -16.05 3.28
N PHE A 115 -9.20 -14.85 3.71
CA PHE A 115 -8.75 -13.79 2.80
C PHE A 115 -7.56 -14.24 1.93
N ALA A 116 -6.59 -14.93 2.53
CA ALA A 116 -5.43 -15.43 1.80
C ALA A 116 -5.83 -16.38 0.67
N SER A 117 -6.63 -17.40 1.00
CA SER A 117 -7.11 -18.40 0.03
C SER A 117 -7.94 -17.73 -1.08
N TYR A 118 -8.82 -16.80 -0.70
CA TYR A 118 -9.65 -16.07 -1.66
C TYR A 118 -8.80 -15.25 -2.65
N MET A 119 -7.85 -14.46 -2.16
CA MET A 119 -7.00 -13.61 -3.01
C MET A 119 -6.08 -14.42 -3.92
N GLU A 120 -5.56 -15.55 -3.44
CA GLU A 120 -4.74 -16.45 -4.25
C GLU A 120 -5.54 -17.09 -5.39
N GLN A 121 -6.76 -17.53 -5.12
CA GLN A 121 -7.59 -18.27 -6.08
C GLN A 121 -8.34 -17.38 -7.08
N HIS A 122 -8.78 -16.18 -6.67
CA HIS A 122 -9.77 -15.40 -7.45
C HIS A 122 -9.23 -14.09 -8.03
N LEU A 123 -8.08 -13.60 -7.56
CA LEU A 123 -7.59 -12.27 -7.93
C LEU A 123 -6.24 -12.34 -8.67
N MET A 124 -6.14 -11.54 -9.73
CA MET A 124 -4.88 -11.31 -10.45
C MET A 124 -4.06 -10.19 -9.79
N LYS A 125 -2.74 -10.22 -9.99
CA LYS A 125 -1.83 -9.14 -9.57
C LYS A 125 -2.16 -7.83 -10.32
N GLY A 126 -2.23 -6.71 -9.60
CA GLY A 126 -2.69 -5.42 -10.12
C GLY A 126 -1.70 -4.61 -10.98
N GLY A 127 -0.53 -5.14 -11.33
CA GLY A 127 0.58 -4.44 -11.99
C GLY A 127 1.78 -5.36 -12.26
N ASP A 128 2.69 -4.92 -13.13
CA ASP A 128 3.87 -5.66 -13.58
C ASP A 128 5.11 -5.54 -12.67
N LEU A 129 5.08 -4.66 -11.66
CA LEU A 129 6.17 -4.49 -10.69
C LEU A 129 6.63 -5.85 -10.10
N PRO A 130 7.94 -6.10 -9.97
CA PRO A 130 8.46 -7.38 -9.48
C PRO A 130 7.94 -7.70 -8.07
N SER A 131 7.76 -8.99 -7.79
CA SER A 131 7.50 -9.45 -6.43
C SER A 131 8.82 -9.48 -5.66
N ILE A 132 8.79 -8.97 -4.43
CA ILE A 132 9.99 -8.81 -3.60
C ILE A 132 10.04 -9.98 -2.61
N ASP A 133 11.02 -10.86 -2.75
CA ASP A 133 11.32 -11.87 -1.72
C ASP A 133 12.27 -11.24 -0.69
N ASP A 134 11.79 -10.28 0.09
CA ASP A 134 12.58 -9.67 1.16
C ASP A 134 12.05 -10.12 2.53
N LEU A 135 12.75 -11.11 3.09
CA LEU A 135 12.46 -11.72 4.38
C LEU A 135 12.91 -10.84 5.56
N GLY A 136 13.56 -9.69 5.31
CA GLY A 136 14.15 -8.83 6.35
C GLY A 136 13.42 -7.52 6.64
N GLN A 137 12.41 -7.14 5.84
CA GLN A 137 11.71 -5.86 6.05
C GLN A 137 10.72 -5.92 7.21
N PRO A 138 10.55 -4.83 7.98
CA PRO A 138 9.47 -4.70 8.95
C PRO A 138 8.10 -4.94 8.31
N ALA A 139 7.17 -5.54 9.07
CA ALA A 139 5.81 -5.75 8.60
C ALA A 139 5.14 -4.42 8.22
N LEU A 140 4.60 -4.35 7.00
CA LEU A 140 3.98 -3.15 6.46
C LEU A 140 2.48 -3.10 6.79
N LEU A 141 2.12 -2.29 7.78
CA LEU A 141 0.79 -2.29 8.37
C LEU A 141 -0.10 -1.28 7.67
N LEU A 142 -1.31 -1.69 7.30
CA LEU A 142 -2.33 -0.76 6.79
C LEU A 142 -2.88 0.04 7.97
N LEU A 143 -2.66 1.34 7.97
CA LEU A 143 -3.16 2.26 9.00
C LEU A 143 -4.60 2.67 8.74
N GLN A 144 -4.90 2.99 7.48
CA GLN A 144 -6.21 3.47 7.08
C GLN A 144 -6.47 3.12 5.62
N TRP A 145 -7.74 2.87 5.30
CA TRP A 145 -8.22 2.81 3.93
C TRP A 145 -9.49 3.63 3.82
N VAL A 146 -9.72 4.20 2.64
CA VAL A 146 -10.90 5.00 2.34
C VAL A 146 -11.40 4.60 0.98
N LYS A 147 -12.69 4.29 0.89
CA LYS A 147 -13.38 4.04 -0.36
C LYS A 147 -14.23 5.25 -0.72
N THR A 148 -14.04 5.75 -1.93
CA THR A 148 -14.89 6.76 -2.55
C THR A 148 -15.64 6.14 -3.73
N ASP A 149 -16.44 6.93 -4.44
CA ASP A 149 -17.10 6.46 -5.67
C ASP A 149 -16.12 6.27 -6.83
N GLN A 150 -14.92 6.88 -6.75
CA GLN A 150 -13.95 6.90 -7.85
C GLN A 150 -12.74 6.01 -7.59
N ALA A 151 -12.34 5.85 -6.32
CA ALA A 151 -11.10 5.19 -5.97
C ALA A 151 -11.10 4.54 -4.58
N LEU A 152 -10.10 3.69 -4.37
CA LEU A 152 -9.70 3.13 -3.09
C LEU A 152 -8.36 3.73 -2.69
N LEU A 153 -8.30 4.37 -1.53
CA LEU A 153 -7.07 4.87 -0.93
C LEU A 153 -6.62 3.93 0.19
N MET A 154 -5.32 3.67 0.29
CA MET A 154 -4.70 2.83 1.30
C MET A 154 -3.42 3.49 1.81
N LEU A 155 -3.32 3.70 3.12
CA LEU A 155 -2.19 4.32 3.79
C LEU A 155 -1.48 3.33 4.71
N PHE A 156 -0.17 3.24 4.60
CA PHE A 156 0.66 2.30 5.35
C PHE A 156 1.56 2.97 6.40
N SER A 157 2.04 2.16 7.35
CA SER A 157 2.88 2.59 8.47
C SER A 157 4.20 3.23 8.09
N ASN A 158 4.75 2.92 6.91
CA ASN A 158 5.96 3.57 6.39
C ASN A 158 5.67 4.87 5.60
N GLY A 159 4.42 5.33 5.58
CA GLY A 159 3.98 6.49 4.82
C GLY A 159 3.69 6.23 3.33
N THR A 160 3.71 4.97 2.87
CA THR A 160 3.27 4.64 1.51
C THR A 160 1.78 4.90 1.38
N LEU A 161 1.41 5.68 0.38
CA LEU A 161 0.03 5.95 -0.01
C LEU A 161 -0.22 5.30 -1.37
N GLN A 162 -1.24 4.47 -1.47
CA GLN A 162 -1.66 3.86 -2.72
C GLN A 162 -3.11 4.20 -3.03
N VAL A 163 -3.37 4.65 -4.25
CA VAL A 163 -4.70 4.97 -4.78
C VAL A 163 -4.98 4.08 -5.98
N ASN A 164 -6.05 3.30 -5.92
CA ASN A 164 -6.51 2.43 -7.00
C ASN A 164 -7.84 2.99 -7.55
N PHE A 165 -7.88 3.33 -8.84
CA PHE A 165 -9.08 3.89 -9.48
C PHE A 165 -9.93 2.80 -10.10
N TYR A 166 -11.26 2.85 -9.91
CA TYR A 166 -12.14 1.77 -10.33
C TYR A 166 -12.41 1.76 -11.83
N ASN A 167 -12.64 2.93 -12.42
CA ASN A 167 -13.14 3.05 -13.80
C ASN A 167 -12.18 2.51 -14.85
N ASP A 168 -10.86 2.66 -14.64
CA ASP A 168 -9.85 2.27 -15.62
C ASP A 168 -8.67 1.49 -15.03
N HIS A 169 -8.79 1.05 -13.79
CA HIS A 169 -7.82 0.21 -13.09
C HIS A 169 -6.39 0.80 -12.95
N THR A 170 -6.23 2.08 -13.26
CA THR A 170 -4.98 2.81 -13.04
C THR A 170 -4.69 2.94 -11.55
N LYS A 171 -3.42 3.11 -11.19
CA LYS A 171 -2.98 3.22 -9.79
C LYS A 171 -1.90 4.27 -9.65
N VAL A 172 -1.93 4.99 -8.55
CA VAL A 172 -0.85 5.88 -8.12
C VAL A 172 -0.34 5.36 -6.79
N ILE A 173 0.97 5.17 -6.68
CA ILE A 173 1.65 4.77 -5.44
C ILE A 173 2.71 5.81 -5.13
N ILE A 174 2.60 6.43 -3.96
CA ILE A 174 3.58 7.37 -3.44
C ILE A 174 4.35 6.67 -2.34
N SER A 175 5.65 6.49 -2.54
CA SER A 175 6.55 5.83 -1.60
C SER A 175 7.75 6.72 -1.29
N LYS A 176 8.43 6.43 -0.17
CA LYS A 176 9.62 7.15 0.28
C LYS A 176 10.77 6.20 0.66
N PRO A 177 11.23 5.31 -0.25
CA PRO A 177 12.45 4.54 0.02
C PRO A 177 13.61 5.53 0.18
N ASP A 178 14.33 5.46 1.29
CA ASP A 178 15.56 6.23 1.55
C ASP A 178 15.43 7.76 1.41
N ARG A 179 14.34 8.32 1.94
CA ARG A 179 14.03 9.77 1.99
C ARG A 179 13.77 10.44 0.63
N SER A 180 13.84 9.70 -0.47
CA SER A 180 13.44 10.19 -1.80
C SER A 180 11.97 9.89 -2.04
N CYS A 181 11.15 10.91 -2.31
CA CYS A 181 9.75 10.68 -2.63
C CYS A 181 9.57 10.26 -4.08
N LEU A 182 8.98 9.09 -4.27
CA LEU A 182 8.72 8.49 -5.57
C LEU A 182 7.22 8.42 -5.84
N VAL A 183 6.85 8.60 -7.10
CA VAL A 183 5.50 8.40 -7.63
C VAL A 183 5.58 7.27 -8.64
N THR A 184 4.89 6.17 -8.38
CA THR A 184 4.71 5.09 -9.35
C THR A 184 3.30 5.11 -9.89
N TYR A 185 3.19 5.27 -11.21
CA TYR A 185 1.95 5.21 -11.94
C TYR A 185 1.83 3.86 -12.65
N ILE A 186 0.77 3.12 -12.36
CA ILE A 186 0.40 1.91 -13.10
C ILE A 186 -0.72 2.29 -14.05
N ASN A 187 -0.46 2.17 -15.34
CA ASN A 187 -1.39 2.57 -16.38
C ASN A 187 -2.47 1.50 -16.65
N ARG A 188 -3.32 1.75 -17.65
CA ARG A 188 -4.44 0.86 -18.04
C ARG A 188 -3.96 -0.50 -18.55
N GLU A 189 -2.83 -0.52 -19.22
CA GLU A 189 -2.14 -1.73 -19.70
C GLU A 189 -1.40 -2.49 -18.59
N ARG A 190 -1.44 -1.99 -17.35
CA ARG A 190 -0.75 -2.53 -16.16
C ARG A 190 0.77 -2.38 -16.18
N ASN A 191 1.29 -1.53 -17.07
CA ASN A 191 2.69 -1.14 -17.08
C ASN A 191 2.95 -0.14 -15.96
N SER A 192 4.04 -0.34 -15.22
CA SER A 192 4.45 0.55 -14.12
C SER A 192 5.56 1.50 -14.54
N TYR A 193 5.39 2.78 -14.21
CA TYR A 193 6.38 3.82 -14.41
C TYR A 193 6.63 4.55 -13.11
N THR A 194 7.88 4.55 -12.65
CA THR A 194 8.28 5.23 -11.41
C THR A 194 9.04 6.52 -11.72
N TYR A 195 8.68 7.60 -11.05
CA TYR A 195 9.27 8.92 -11.19
C TYR A 195 9.71 9.43 -9.83
N LYS A 196 10.77 10.24 -9.78
CA LYS A 196 11.03 11.06 -8.61
C LYS A 196 10.01 12.20 -8.59
N LEU A 197 9.43 12.48 -7.43
CA LEU A 197 8.47 13.58 -7.31
C LEU A 197 9.11 14.93 -7.68
N CYS A 198 10.38 15.15 -7.31
CA CYS A 198 11.10 16.36 -7.73
C CYS A 198 11.19 16.50 -9.25
N SER A 199 11.35 15.38 -9.98
CA SER A 199 11.35 15.42 -11.45
C SER A 199 9.99 15.75 -12.03
N ILE A 200 8.89 15.27 -11.42
CA ILE A 200 7.53 15.70 -11.80
C ILE A 200 7.35 17.19 -11.51
N GLN A 201 7.82 17.66 -10.34
CA GLN A 201 7.72 19.05 -9.94
C GLN A 201 8.51 19.99 -10.87
N GLU A 202 9.70 19.60 -11.32
CA GLU A 202 10.57 20.43 -12.16
C GLU A 202 10.19 20.37 -13.65
N LEU A 203 9.80 19.19 -14.15
CA LEU A 203 9.61 18.93 -15.59
C LEU A 203 8.14 18.84 -16.01
N GLY A 204 7.22 18.75 -15.06
CA GLY A 204 5.80 18.50 -15.31
C GLY A 204 5.48 17.02 -15.54
N CYS A 205 4.20 16.73 -15.80
CA CYS A 205 3.73 15.41 -16.22
C CYS A 205 2.54 15.51 -17.17
N SER A 206 2.17 14.39 -17.79
CA SER A 206 1.01 14.33 -18.69
C SER A 206 -0.30 14.72 -17.98
N PRO A 207 -1.31 15.24 -18.70
CA PRO A 207 -2.61 15.59 -18.12
C PRO A 207 -3.30 14.43 -17.39
N GLU A 208 -3.10 13.20 -17.87
CA GLU A 208 -3.64 12.00 -17.20
C GLU A 208 -3.01 11.80 -15.82
N LEU A 209 -1.68 11.81 -15.72
CA LEU A 209 -1.00 11.65 -14.43
C LEU A 209 -1.30 12.83 -13.50
N HIS A 210 -1.31 14.05 -14.02
CA HIS A 210 -1.69 15.25 -13.26
C HIS A 210 -3.10 15.10 -12.65
N HIS A 211 -4.08 14.61 -13.40
CA HIS A 211 -5.44 14.46 -12.88
C HIS A 211 -5.56 13.41 -11.77
N ARG A 212 -4.65 12.44 -11.72
CA ARG A 212 -4.64 11.37 -10.69
C ARG A 212 -3.89 11.75 -9.42
N LEU A 213 -3.02 12.76 -9.48
CA LEU A 213 -2.26 13.30 -8.35
C LEU A 213 -3.07 14.37 -7.61
#